data_AF-A0A6J8DSM7-F1
#
_entry.id   AF-A0A6J8DSM7-F1
#
_cell.length_a   1.000
_cell.length_b   1.000
_cell.length_c   1.000
_cell.angle_alpha   90.00
_cell.angle_beta   90.00
_cell.angle_gamma   90.00
#
_symmetry.space_group_name_H-M   'P 1'
#
loop_
_entity.id
_entity.type
_entity.pdbx_description
1 polymer ?
#
loop_
_entity_poly.entity_id
_entity_poly.type
_entity_poly.pdbx_seq_one_letter_code
_entity_poly.pdbx_strand_id
1 'polypeptide(L)'
;MSERQVDRSALNYGTATHMVSDILYGIDAIFIFDRNATDDEDERQIHKKLEAMVKFLPKTSVASNTDEGKLLDNVKFTYHGDIPIDCEPNAFQESINIYKTLPSKIQQRGENYVPMTVWLYPLCKITNKTLTLTKPLEVTLVNQIEERLEKVQFLKMKCNDLYARPTCEYDERYRQKVCEMQTIIEQSEQKFKSQLSQNVTGVISKDLIKRK
;
A
#
# COMPACT_ATOMS: atom_id res chain seq x y z
N MET A 1 -30.49 32.76 -15.87
CA MET A 1 -29.70 31.60 -15.40
C MET A 1 -29.17 30.89 -16.64
N SER A 2 -27.85 30.89 -16.85
CA SER A 2 -27.23 30.25 -18.02
C SER A 2 -27.28 28.74 -17.80
N GLU A 3 -28.04 28.05 -18.64
CA GLU A 3 -28.02 26.60 -18.78
C GLU A 3 -26.59 26.21 -19.17
N ARG A 4 -25.87 25.52 -18.27
CA ARG A 4 -24.58 24.93 -18.61
C ARG A 4 -24.83 23.89 -19.68
N GLN A 5 -24.56 24.25 -20.93
CA GLN A 5 -24.65 23.36 -22.07
C GLN A 5 -23.60 22.26 -21.87
N VAL A 6 -24.05 21.08 -21.40
CA VAL A 6 -23.18 19.91 -21.27
C VAL A 6 -22.81 19.50 -22.69
N ASP A 7 -21.54 19.68 -23.05
CA ASP A 7 -21.00 19.21 -24.31
C ASP A 7 -21.09 17.69 -24.38
N ARG A 8 -22.10 17.20 -25.11
CA ARG A 8 -22.35 15.76 -25.28
C ARG A 8 -21.42 15.11 -26.29
N SER A 9 -20.60 15.87 -27.01
CA SER A 9 -19.61 15.31 -27.94
C SER A 9 -18.50 14.56 -27.21
N ALA A 10 -18.20 14.97 -25.97
CA ALA A 10 -17.32 14.27 -25.03
C ALA A 10 -17.95 13.00 -24.41
N LEU A 11 -19.11 12.50 -24.85
CA LEU A 11 -19.66 11.23 -24.35
C LEU A 11 -19.39 10.05 -25.29
N ASN A 12 -18.66 10.26 -26.39
CA ASN A 12 -18.30 9.25 -27.38
C ASN A 12 -16.93 8.61 -27.08
N TYR A 13 -16.69 8.16 -25.85
CA TYR A 13 -15.42 7.54 -25.46
C TYR A 13 -15.49 6.01 -25.57
N GLY A 14 -14.84 5.47 -26.61
CA GLY A 14 -14.97 4.08 -27.07
C GLY A 14 -14.88 2.96 -26.01
N THR A 15 -14.13 3.12 -24.91
CA THR A 15 -13.90 2.08 -23.89
C THR A 15 -14.23 2.47 -22.44
N ALA A 16 -14.63 3.72 -22.18
CA ALA A 16 -14.90 4.20 -20.82
C ALA A 16 -16.27 3.72 -20.31
N THR A 17 -16.35 3.31 -19.04
CA THR A 17 -17.60 2.85 -18.40
C THR A 17 -18.22 3.89 -17.45
N HIS A 18 -17.39 4.77 -16.88
CA HIS A 18 -17.81 5.79 -15.92
C HIS A 18 -17.14 7.14 -16.22
N MET A 19 -17.79 8.22 -15.81
CA MET A 19 -17.23 9.57 -15.76
C MET A 19 -16.96 9.96 -14.31
N VAL A 20 -15.92 10.75 -14.08
CA VAL A 20 -15.68 11.34 -12.76
C VAL A 20 -16.75 12.38 -12.47
N SER A 21 -17.51 12.19 -11.40
CA SER A 21 -18.55 13.13 -10.97
C SER A 21 -18.07 14.07 -9.87
N ASP A 22 -17.15 13.61 -9.02
CA ASP A 22 -16.62 14.38 -7.92
C ASP A 22 -15.24 13.85 -7.49
N ILE A 23 -14.42 14.70 -6.88
CA ILE A 23 -13.09 14.36 -6.37
C ILE A 23 -12.87 15.04 -5.02
N LEU A 24 -12.55 14.25 -4.00
CA LEU A 24 -12.06 14.74 -2.72
C LEU A 24 -10.54 14.80 -2.79
N TYR A 25 -10.01 16.00 -2.61
CA TYR A 25 -8.57 16.24 -2.55
C TYR A 25 -8.08 16.26 -1.10
N GLY A 26 -6.88 15.73 -0.88
CA GLY A 26 -6.25 15.67 0.42
C GLY A 26 -4.76 15.38 0.31
N ILE A 27 -4.16 15.07 1.45
CA ILE A 27 -2.78 14.64 1.59
C ILE A 27 -2.80 13.51 2.63
N ASP A 28 -2.08 12.43 2.36
CA ASP A 28 -1.87 11.36 3.33
C ASP A 28 -0.37 11.15 3.61
N ALA A 29 -0.10 10.60 4.79
CA ALA A 29 1.22 10.26 5.26
C ALA A 29 1.16 9.03 6.17
N ILE A 30 1.87 8.00 5.75
CA ILE A 30 1.98 6.71 6.41
C ILE A 30 3.38 6.63 7.03
N PHE A 31 3.38 6.36 8.32
CA PHE A 31 4.57 6.20 9.13
C PHE A 31 4.67 4.75 9.59
N ILE A 32 5.69 4.04 9.13
CA ILE A 32 5.92 2.63 9.43
C ILE A 32 7.08 2.53 10.42
N PHE A 33 6.85 1.79 11.51
CA PHE A 33 7.84 1.51 12.53
C PHE A 33 8.01 0.00 12.66
N ASP A 34 9.12 -0.51 12.14
CA ASP A 34 9.41 -1.95 12.07
C ASP A 34 10.61 -2.30 12.93
N ARG A 35 10.58 -3.47 13.57
CA ARG A 35 11.70 -4.00 14.34
C ARG A 35 11.76 -5.51 14.19
N ASN A 36 12.94 -6.03 13.88
CA ASN A 36 13.18 -7.47 13.90
C ASN A 36 13.34 -7.94 15.35
N ALA A 37 12.67 -9.03 15.71
CA ALA A 37 12.89 -9.73 16.98
C ALA A 37 14.04 -10.73 16.83
N THR A 38 14.83 -10.91 17.89
CA THR A 38 15.73 -12.07 17.99
C THR A 38 15.01 -13.26 18.63
N ASP A 39 15.57 -14.47 18.49
CA ASP A 39 14.97 -15.69 19.05
C ASP A 39 14.78 -15.64 20.58
N ASP A 40 15.55 -14.82 21.29
CA ASP A 40 15.51 -14.65 22.74
C ASP A 40 14.54 -13.55 23.21
N GLU A 41 13.93 -12.79 22.29
CA GLU A 41 13.06 -11.68 22.62
C GLU A 41 11.56 -12.05 22.58
N ASP A 42 10.79 -11.45 23.48
CA ASP A 42 9.33 -11.61 23.49
C ASP A 42 8.68 -10.64 22.48
N GLU A 43 8.25 -11.19 21.33
CA GLU A 43 7.51 -10.45 20.29
C GLU A 43 6.33 -9.64 20.84
N ARG A 44 5.63 -10.14 21.86
CA ARG A 44 4.48 -9.42 22.45
C ARG A 44 4.94 -8.20 23.22
N GLN A 45 6.09 -8.26 23.88
CA GLN A 45 6.68 -7.10 24.54
C GLN A 45 7.17 -6.07 23.52
N ILE A 46 7.78 -6.52 22.42
CA ILE A 46 8.20 -5.64 21.32
C ILE A 46 6.97 -4.93 20.73
N HIS A 47 5.91 -5.68 20.43
CA HIS A 47 4.67 -5.12 19.91
C HIS A 47 4.06 -4.07 20.85
N LYS A 48 3.97 -4.37 22.15
CA LYS A 48 3.47 -3.41 23.16
C LYS A 48 4.31 -2.13 23.22
N LYS A 49 5.63 -2.25 23.08
CA LYS A 49 6.54 -1.10 23.06
C LYS A 49 6.33 -0.25 21.80
N LEU A 50 6.26 -0.86 20.62
CA LEU A 50 5.95 -0.17 19.36
C LEU A 50 4.58 0.50 19.40
N GLU A 51 3.56 -0.17 19.95
CA GLU A 51 2.22 0.39 20.09
C GLU A 51 2.20 1.60 21.03
N ALA A 52 2.86 1.51 22.19
CA ALA A 52 2.99 2.63 23.11
C ALA A 52 3.67 3.83 22.45
N MET A 53 4.71 3.58 21.66
CA MET A 53 5.46 4.58 20.90
C MET A 53 4.57 5.30 19.87
N VAL A 54 3.84 4.55 19.04
CA VAL A 54 2.92 5.15 18.05
C VAL A 54 1.84 5.99 18.74
N LYS A 55 1.30 5.51 19.86
CA LYS A 55 0.31 6.27 20.67
C LYS A 55 0.90 7.51 21.34
N PHE A 56 2.22 7.58 21.50
CA PHE A 56 2.91 8.71 22.12
C PHE A 56 3.20 9.84 21.13
N LEU A 57 3.44 9.54 19.85
CA LEU A 57 3.78 10.54 18.82
C LEU A 57 2.87 11.78 18.83
N PRO A 58 1.52 11.66 18.85
CA PRO A 58 0.64 12.83 18.81
C PRO A 58 0.63 13.65 20.11
N LYS A 59 1.16 13.11 21.23
CA LYS A 59 1.07 13.70 22.57
C LYS A 59 2.32 14.50 22.96
N THR A 60 3.37 14.50 22.14
CA THR A 60 4.64 15.15 22.47
C THR A 60 4.61 16.66 22.21
N SER A 61 4.29 17.45 23.25
CA SER A 61 4.38 18.93 23.18
C SER A 61 5.78 19.49 23.52
N VAL A 62 6.66 18.72 24.13
CA VAL A 62 7.99 19.18 24.58
C VAL A 62 8.99 18.03 24.45
N ALA A 63 10.26 18.37 24.18
CA ALA A 63 11.40 17.47 24.18
C ALA A 63 11.54 16.74 25.52
N SER A 64 10.78 15.68 25.73
CA SER A 64 10.99 14.77 26.84
C SER A 64 12.09 13.81 26.43
N ASN A 65 13.31 14.11 26.88
CA ASN A 65 14.40 13.14 26.98
C ASN A 65 14.02 12.12 28.05
N THR A 66 13.04 11.27 27.78
CA THR A 66 12.73 10.12 28.62
C THR A 66 13.72 9.01 28.30
N ASP A 67 14.15 8.26 29.32
CA ASP A 67 14.92 7.01 29.25
C ASP A 67 14.30 5.95 28.29
N GLU A 68 13.14 6.24 27.73
CA GLU A 68 12.52 5.54 26.60
C GLU A 68 13.47 5.40 25.42
N GLY A 69 14.43 6.32 25.19
CA GLY A 69 15.42 6.18 24.10
C GLY A 69 16.21 4.86 24.08
N LYS A 70 16.32 4.15 25.23
CA LYS A 70 16.95 2.82 25.32
C LYS A 70 16.03 1.66 24.92
N LEU A 71 14.72 1.88 24.85
CA LEU A 71 13.73 0.91 24.36
C LEU A 71 13.69 0.82 22.82
N LEU A 72 14.54 1.60 22.14
CA LEU A 72 14.44 1.92 20.72
C LEU A 72 15.61 1.45 19.85
N ASP A 73 16.54 0.68 20.41
CA ASP A 73 17.58 0.07 19.60
C ASP A 73 16.95 -0.84 18.53
N ASN A 74 17.37 -0.62 17.28
CA ASN A 74 16.99 -1.37 16.09
C ASN A 74 15.56 -1.19 15.55
N VAL A 75 14.87 -0.09 15.90
CA VAL A 75 13.62 0.28 15.20
C VAL A 75 13.96 0.97 13.88
N LYS A 76 13.53 0.37 12.77
CA LYS A 76 13.55 0.97 11.44
C LYS A 76 12.30 1.82 11.25
N PHE A 77 12.49 3.02 10.73
CA PHE A 77 11.40 3.87 10.31
C PHE A 77 11.33 3.94 8.79
N THR A 78 10.12 3.89 8.24
CA THR A 78 9.87 4.15 6.82
C THR A 78 8.71 5.14 6.67
N TYR A 79 8.86 6.12 5.79
CA TYR A 79 7.83 7.11 5.50
C TYR A 79 7.33 6.96 4.06
N HIS A 80 6.02 6.95 3.90
CA HIS A 80 5.35 7.05 2.61
C HIS A 80 4.30 8.13 2.69
N GLY A 81 4.39 9.19 1.90
CA GLY A 81 3.39 10.23 1.92
C GLY A 81 3.48 11.18 0.73
N ASP A 82 2.44 11.98 0.55
CA ASP A 82 2.33 12.91 -0.58
C ASP A 82 3.20 14.15 -0.42
N ILE A 83 3.82 14.33 0.75
CA ILE A 83 4.74 15.42 1.05
C ILE A 83 6.18 14.89 1.00
N PRO A 84 7.06 15.50 0.20
CA PRO A 84 8.47 15.13 0.21
C PRO A 84 9.11 15.47 1.57
N ILE A 85 9.91 14.54 2.07
CA ILE A 85 10.78 14.73 3.23
C ILE A 85 12.22 14.88 2.76
N ASP A 86 13.02 15.65 3.50
CA ASP A 86 14.38 16.01 3.08
C ASP A 86 15.34 14.82 3.18
N CYS A 87 15.15 13.97 4.19
CA CYS A 87 15.86 12.70 4.37
C CYS A 87 14.99 11.68 5.10
N GLU A 88 15.19 10.40 4.80
CA GLU A 88 14.64 9.32 5.63
C GLU A 88 15.36 9.33 6.98
N PRO A 89 14.62 9.23 8.10
CA PRO A 89 15.22 9.31 9.42
C PRO A 89 15.94 8.00 9.75
N ASN A 90 17.14 8.12 10.30
CA ASN A 90 17.95 7.00 10.76
C ASN A 90 17.68 6.66 12.25
N ALA A 91 16.98 7.54 12.96
CA ALA A 91 16.71 7.45 14.38
C ALA A 91 15.28 7.86 14.70
N PHE A 92 14.74 7.35 15.81
CA PHE A 92 13.38 7.66 16.22
C PHE A 92 13.13 9.14 16.54
N GLN A 93 14.13 9.84 17.07
CA GLN A 93 14.01 11.28 17.31
C GLN A 93 13.81 12.06 15.99
N GLU A 94 14.47 11.63 14.91
CA GLU A 94 14.31 12.23 13.59
C GLU A 94 12.90 11.96 13.03
N SER A 95 12.34 10.76 13.24
CA SER A 95 10.97 10.45 12.81
C SER A 95 9.90 11.25 13.57
N ILE A 96 10.09 11.50 14.87
CA ILE A 96 9.24 12.44 15.63
C ILE A 96 9.28 13.83 15.02
N ASN A 97 10.47 14.32 14.65
CA ASN A 97 10.62 15.65 14.05
C ASN A 97 9.92 15.75 12.69
N ILE A 98 10.00 14.71 11.86
CA ILE A 98 9.25 14.64 10.60
C ILE A 98 7.74 14.69 10.88
N TYR A 99 7.25 13.87 11.81
CA TYR A 99 5.83 13.87 12.18
C TYR A 99 5.36 15.27 12.65
N LYS A 100 6.15 15.95 13.49
CA LYS A 100 5.82 17.29 14.03
C LYS A 100 5.86 18.40 12.98
N THR A 101 6.78 18.32 12.03
CA THR A 101 6.92 19.33 10.97
C THR A 101 5.90 19.14 9.85
N LEU A 102 5.33 17.94 9.72
CA LEU A 102 4.40 17.60 8.65
C LEU A 102 3.17 18.53 8.59
N PRO A 103 2.44 18.84 9.69
CA PRO A 103 1.31 19.78 9.64
C PRO A 103 1.69 21.16 9.10
N SER A 104 2.85 21.68 9.51
CA SER A 104 3.36 22.97 9.01
C SER A 104 3.73 22.88 7.52
N LYS A 105 4.35 21.78 7.09
CA LYS A 105 4.66 21.52 5.67
C LYS A 105 3.38 21.41 4.83
N ILE A 106 2.32 20.78 5.34
CA ILE A 106 0.99 20.74 4.71
C ILE A 106 0.47 22.16 4.51
N GLN A 107 0.54 23.00 5.55
CA GLN A 107 0.01 24.37 5.49
C GLN A 107 0.82 25.27 4.53
N GLN A 108 2.13 25.09 4.46
CA GLN A 108 2.99 25.82 3.51
C GLN A 108 2.75 25.41 2.05
N ARG A 109 2.34 24.16 1.81
CA ARG A 109 2.12 23.63 0.45
C ARG A 109 0.94 24.29 -0.27
N GLY A 110 0.01 24.91 0.46
CA GLY A 110 -1.17 25.56 -0.10
C GLY A 110 -2.12 24.58 -0.77
N GLU A 111 -2.62 24.91 -1.97
CA GLU A 111 -3.64 24.14 -2.71
C GLU A 111 -3.13 22.88 -3.42
N ASN A 112 -1.87 22.49 -3.24
CA ASN A 112 -1.26 21.32 -3.89
C ASN A 112 -1.64 20.00 -3.21
N TYR A 113 -2.93 19.70 -3.22
CA TYR A 113 -3.50 18.44 -2.73
C TYR A 113 -3.58 17.39 -3.85
N VAL A 114 -3.59 16.11 -3.48
CA VAL A 114 -3.76 15.00 -4.43
C VAL A 114 -5.18 14.43 -4.34
N PRO A 115 -5.72 13.83 -5.42
CA PRO A 115 -7.01 13.12 -5.37
C PRO A 115 -6.96 11.93 -4.39
N MET A 116 -7.79 11.97 -3.34
CA MET A 116 -7.91 10.89 -2.33
C MET A 116 -9.10 9.99 -2.60
N THR A 117 -10.22 10.56 -3.01
CA THR A 117 -11.44 9.80 -3.33
C THR A 117 -12.04 10.33 -4.61
N VAL A 118 -12.37 9.42 -5.52
CA VAL A 118 -12.97 9.74 -6.82
C VAL A 118 -14.34 9.08 -6.89
N TRP A 119 -15.39 9.87 -7.09
CA TRP A 119 -16.72 9.34 -7.35
C TRP A 119 -16.93 9.17 -8.85
N LEU A 120 -17.39 7.98 -9.21
CA LEU A 120 -17.61 7.59 -10.60
C LEU A 120 -19.11 7.47 -10.86
N TYR A 121 -19.59 8.24 -11.84
CA TYR A 121 -20.97 8.13 -12.33
C TYR A 121 -21.03 7.24 -13.57
N PRO A 122 -21.88 6.20 -13.59
CA PRO A 122 -21.94 5.26 -14.70
C PRO A 122 -22.49 5.91 -15.96
N LEU A 123 -21.74 5.82 -17.06
CA LEU A 123 -22.14 6.41 -18.35
C LEU A 123 -23.38 5.74 -18.93
N CYS A 124 -23.65 4.47 -18.58
CA CYS A 124 -24.84 3.73 -19.02
C CYS A 124 -26.17 4.38 -18.60
N LYS A 125 -26.15 5.24 -17.58
CA LYS A 125 -27.31 6.02 -17.14
C LYS A 125 -27.52 7.30 -17.95
N ILE A 126 -26.53 7.70 -18.76
CA ILE A 126 -26.53 8.92 -19.58
C ILE A 126 -26.66 8.58 -21.06
N THR A 127 -26.01 7.49 -21.50
CA THR A 127 -25.98 7.06 -22.91
C THR A 127 -26.47 5.62 -23.06
N ASN A 128 -27.15 5.33 -24.18
CA ASN A 128 -27.58 3.96 -24.53
C ASN A 128 -26.42 3.08 -25.07
N LYS A 129 -25.17 3.56 -24.99
CA LYS A 129 -23.98 2.93 -25.58
C LYS A 129 -22.85 2.91 -24.54
N THR A 130 -22.75 1.83 -23.78
CA THR A 130 -21.62 1.62 -22.87
C THR A 130 -21.32 0.16 -22.67
N LEU A 131 -20.04 -0.17 -22.46
CA LEU A 131 -19.61 -1.46 -21.94
C LEU A 131 -20.27 -1.71 -20.58
N THR A 132 -21.13 -2.73 -20.51
CA THR A 132 -21.63 -3.27 -19.25
C THR A 132 -20.60 -4.25 -18.68
N LEU A 133 -20.11 -4.00 -17.47
CA LEU A 133 -19.38 -5.00 -16.69
C LEU A 133 -20.32 -6.20 -16.47
N THR A 134 -19.93 -7.36 -16.97
CA THR A 134 -20.82 -8.53 -17.06
C THR A 134 -21.06 -9.20 -15.71
N LYS A 135 -20.16 -9.03 -14.74
CA LYS A 135 -20.38 -9.46 -13.35
C LYS A 135 -19.34 -8.83 -12.40
N PRO A 136 -19.73 -8.27 -11.24
CA PRO A 136 -18.76 -7.96 -10.19
C PRO A 136 -18.09 -9.25 -9.70
N LEU A 137 -16.81 -9.16 -9.30
CA LEU A 137 -16.10 -10.27 -8.64
C LEU A 137 -16.85 -10.65 -7.36
N GLU A 138 -17.05 -11.94 -7.15
CA GLU A 138 -17.66 -12.44 -5.93
C GLU A 138 -16.72 -12.17 -4.75
N VAL A 139 -17.27 -11.68 -3.63
CA VAL A 139 -16.49 -11.37 -2.42
C VAL A 139 -15.70 -12.60 -1.93
N THR A 140 -16.28 -13.79 -2.06
CA THR A 140 -15.62 -15.06 -1.71
C THR A 140 -14.34 -15.29 -2.52
N LEU A 141 -14.33 -14.94 -3.80
CA LEU A 141 -13.16 -15.06 -4.67
C LEU A 141 -12.09 -14.03 -4.30
N VAL A 142 -12.49 -12.79 -3.95
CA VAL A 142 -11.56 -11.76 -3.46
C VAL A 142 -10.85 -12.25 -2.21
N ASN A 143 -11.59 -12.76 -1.22
CA ASN A 143 -11.03 -13.28 0.02
C ASN A 143 -10.05 -14.45 -0.23
N GLN A 144 -10.38 -15.35 -1.17
CA GLN A 144 -9.48 -16.47 -1.53
C GLN A 144 -8.18 -15.99 -2.20
N ILE A 145 -8.24 -14.91 -2.98
CA ILE A 145 -7.06 -14.30 -3.58
C ILE A 145 -6.19 -13.67 -2.50
N GLU A 146 -6.79 -12.92 -1.58
CA GLU A 146 -6.10 -12.31 -0.44
C GLU A 146 -5.41 -13.37 0.43
N GLU A 147 -6.12 -14.42 0.84
CA GLU A 147 -5.56 -15.51 1.65
C GLU A 147 -4.34 -16.17 0.97
N ARG A 148 -4.38 -16.33 -0.37
CA ARG A 148 -3.25 -16.88 -1.13
C ARG A 148 -2.06 -15.93 -1.17
N LEU A 149 -2.30 -14.63 -1.37
CA LEU A 149 -1.24 -13.62 -1.36
C LEU A 149 -0.60 -13.51 0.02
N GLU A 150 -1.39 -13.53 1.09
CA GLU A 150 -0.90 -13.54 2.48
C GLU A 150 -0.01 -14.75 2.76
N LYS A 151 -0.43 -15.95 2.33
CA LYS A 151 0.40 -17.17 2.46
C LYS A 151 1.74 -17.04 1.75
N VAL A 152 1.76 -16.42 0.56
CA VAL A 152 3.01 -16.16 -0.17
C VAL A 152 3.89 -15.19 0.61
N GLN A 153 3.35 -14.11 1.16
CA GLN A 153 4.11 -13.16 1.98
C GLN A 153 4.67 -13.82 3.25
N PHE A 154 3.87 -14.65 3.92
CA PHE A 154 4.32 -15.43 5.08
C PHE A 154 5.49 -16.35 4.73
N LEU A 155 5.42 -17.06 3.60
CA LEU A 155 6.51 -17.93 3.15
C LEU A 155 7.77 -17.14 2.80
N LYS A 156 7.65 -15.96 2.19
CA LYS A 156 8.79 -15.06 1.95
C LYS A 156 9.46 -14.62 3.24
N MET A 157 8.66 -14.18 4.22
CA MET A 157 9.16 -13.81 5.55
C MET A 157 9.93 -14.98 6.17
N LYS A 158 9.35 -16.19 6.17
CA LYS A 158 10.04 -17.38 6.70
C LYS A 158 11.32 -17.74 5.94
N CYS A 159 11.36 -17.59 4.63
CA CYS A 159 12.60 -17.83 3.89
C CYS A 159 13.67 -16.77 4.20
N ASN A 160 13.28 -15.52 4.41
CA ASN A 160 14.21 -14.47 4.85
C ASN A 160 14.73 -14.74 6.26
N ASP A 161 13.88 -15.21 7.19
CA ASP A 161 14.30 -15.65 8.51
C ASP A 161 15.34 -16.78 8.42
N LEU A 162 15.10 -17.78 7.55
CA LEU A 162 16.05 -18.87 7.31
C LEU A 162 17.36 -18.38 6.68
N TYR A 163 17.28 -17.43 5.75
CA TYR A 163 18.44 -16.85 5.10
C TYR A 163 19.32 -16.07 6.08
N ALA A 164 18.70 -15.35 7.02
CA ALA A 164 19.38 -14.57 8.05
C ALA A 164 20.07 -15.41 9.14
N ARG A 165 19.89 -16.74 9.15
CA ARG A 165 20.54 -17.62 10.14
C ARG A 165 22.04 -17.73 9.87
N PRO A 166 22.88 -17.84 10.94
CA PRO A 166 24.31 -18.07 10.80
C PRO A 166 24.67 -19.27 9.92
N THR A 167 23.80 -20.30 9.86
CA THR A 167 23.96 -21.47 9.00
C THR A 167 24.18 -21.13 7.53
N CYS A 168 23.58 -20.05 7.02
CA CYS A 168 23.77 -19.59 5.65
C CYS A 168 25.18 -19.03 5.40
N GLU A 169 25.90 -18.60 6.44
CA GLU A 169 27.25 -18.06 6.29
C GLU A 169 28.28 -19.17 6.04
N TYR A 170 28.12 -20.32 6.68
CA TYR A 170 29.11 -21.40 6.65
C TYR A 170 28.69 -22.66 5.88
N ASP A 171 27.40 -22.92 5.64
CA ASP A 171 26.91 -24.04 4.81
C ASP A 171 26.36 -23.54 3.47
N GLU A 172 27.19 -23.62 2.44
CA GLU A 172 26.85 -23.26 1.07
C GLU A 172 25.62 -24.01 0.54
N ARG A 173 25.49 -25.32 0.86
CA ARG A 173 24.38 -26.14 0.35
C ARG A 173 23.08 -25.71 1.00
N TYR A 174 23.11 -25.39 2.28
CA TYR A 174 21.96 -24.83 2.99
C TYR A 174 21.55 -23.49 2.36
N ARG A 175 22.51 -22.57 2.20
CA ARG A 175 22.27 -21.25 1.58
C ARG A 175 21.65 -21.37 0.19
N GLN A 176 22.19 -22.23 -0.67
CA GLN A 176 21.69 -22.45 -2.02
C GLN A 176 20.23 -22.92 -2.03
N LYS A 177 19.86 -23.84 -1.15
CA LYS A 177 18.47 -24.31 -1.03
C LYS A 177 17.52 -23.20 -0.58
N VAL A 178 17.94 -22.37 0.37
CA VAL A 178 17.14 -21.23 0.82
C VAL A 178 16.95 -20.21 -0.31
N CYS A 179 18.02 -19.88 -1.05
CA CYS A 179 17.94 -19.01 -2.24
C CYS A 179 17.03 -19.57 -3.34
N GLU A 180 17.10 -20.88 -3.59
CA GLU A 180 16.23 -21.56 -4.55
C GLU A 180 14.76 -21.45 -4.12
N MET A 181 14.47 -21.65 -2.83
CA MET A 181 13.13 -21.47 -2.29
C MET A 181 12.63 -20.03 -2.43
N GLN A 182 13.46 -19.02 -2.11
CA GLN A 182 13.11 -17.61 -2.31
C GLN A 182 12.74 -17.34 -3.78
N THR A 183 13.56 -17.85 -4.71
CA THR A 183 13.33 -17.70 -6.16
C THR A 183 12.01 -18.34 -6.59
N ILE A 184 11.73 -19.56 -6.14
CA ILE A 184 10.48 -20.27 -6.46
C ILE A 184 9.26 -19.49 -5.94
N ILE A 185 9.35 -18.96 -4.71
CA ILE A 185 8.25 -18.19 -4.11
C ILE A 185 8.00 -16.90 -4.90
N GLU A 186 9.05 -16.15 -5.26
CA GLU A 186 8.94 -14.94 -6.08
C GLU A 186 8.33 -15.22 -7.46
N GLN A 187 8.80 -16.25 -8.14
CA GLN A 187 8.26 -16.67 -9.44
C GLN A 187 6.79 -17.09 -9.32
N SER A 188 6.43 -17.81 -8.25
CA SER A 188 5.04 -18.23 -8.02
C SER A 188 4.12 -17.03 -7.80
N GLU A 189 4.58 -16.01 -7.06
CA GLU A 189 3.83 -14.77 -6.84
C GLU A 189 3.62 -14.01 -8.15
N GLN A 190 4.69 -13.83 -8.93
CA GLN A 190 4.63 -13.14 -10.23
C GLN A 190 3.68 -13.85 -11.20
N LYS A 191 3.77 -15.18 -11.27
CA LYS A 191 2.88 -15.99 -12.10
C LYS A 191 1.43 -15.85 -11.66
N PHE A 192 1.16 -15.90 -10.36
CA PHE A 192 -0.18 -15.75 -9.81
C PHE A 192 -0.75 -14.35 -10.10
N LYS A 193 0.01 -13.27 -9.84
CA LYS A 193 -0.40 -11.89 -10.13
C LYS A 193 -0.66 -11.65 -11.61
N SER A 194 0.18 -12.22 -12.49
CA SER A 194 0.01 -12.14 -13.94
C SER A 194 -1.27 -12.82 -14.42
N GLN A 195 -1.53 -14.05 -13.95
CA GLN A 195 -2.76 -14.78 -14.26
C GLN A 195 -3.99 -14.05 -13.72
N LEU A 196 -3.92 -13.51 -12.49
CA LEU A 196 -5.00 -12.74 -11.91
C LEU A 196 -5.32 -11.49 -12.74
N SER A 197 -4.29 -10.73 -13.14
CA SER A 197 -4.45 -9.53 -13.98
C SER A 197 -5.12 -9.85 -15.32
N GLN A 198 -4.71 -10.94 -15.98
CA GLN A 198 -5.33 -11.40 -17.23
C GLN A 198 -6.80 -11.77 -17.04
N ASN A 199 -7.11 -12.51 -15.97
CA ASN A 199 -8.46 -12.99 -15.71
C ASN A 199 -9.41 -11.85 -15.28
N VAL A 200 -8.94 -10.92 -14.43
CA VAL A 200 -9.72 -9.75 -14.00
C VAL A 200 -10.01 -8.83 -15.19
N THR A 201 -9.03 -8.63 -16.08
CA THR A 201 -9.24 -7.86 -17.32
C THR A 201 -10.24 -8.55 -18.25
N GLY A 202 -10.31 -9.89 -18.22
CA GLY A 202 -11.29 -10.68 -18.97
C GLY A 202 -12.74 -10.54 -18.48
N VAL A 203 -12.97 -10.07 -17.25
CA VAL A 203 -14.31 -9.78 -16.70
C VAL A 203 -14.90 -8.50 -17.32
N ILE A 204 -14.07 -7.63 -17.89
CA ILE A 204 -14.52 -6.50 -18.70
C ILE A 204 -14.91 -7.04 -20.08
N SER A 205 -16.21 -7.24 -20.32
CA SER A 205 -16.71 -7.85 -21.56
C SER A 205 -16.20 -7.09 -22.79
N LYS A 206 -15.49 -7.83 -23.67
CA LYS A 206 -15.08 -7.38 -25.01
C LYS A 206 -16.23 -7.48 -26.04
N ASP A 207 -17.45 -7.82 -25.61
CA ASP A 207 -18.53 -8.24 -26.52
C ASP A 207 -19.18 -7.11 -27.32
N LEU A 208 -18.76 -5.86 -27.14
CA LEU A 208 -19.23 -4.73 -27.95
C LEU A 208 -18.33 -4.40 -29.16
N ILE A 209 -17.17 -5.04 -29.32
CA ILE A 209 -16.25 -4.77 -30.45
C ILE A 209 -16.65 -5.52 -31.74
N LYS A 210 -17.60 -6.47 -31.69
CA LYS A 210 -17.94 -7.35 -32.84
C LYS A 210 -19.25 -7.05 -33.58
N ARG A 211 -19.76 -5.80 -33.57
CA ARG A 211 -20.84 -5.42 -34.49
C ARG A 211 -20.45 -4.18 -35.29
N LYS A 212 -19.71 -4.42 -36.38
CA LYS A 212 -19.74 -3.60 -37.59
C LYS A 212 -20.55 -4.36 -38.63
#